data_AF-E2N838-F1
#
_entry.id   AF-E2N838-F1
#
_cell.length_a   1.000
_cell.length_b   1.000
_cell.length_c   1.000
_cell.angle_alpha   90.00
_cell.angle_beta   90.00
_cell.angle_gamma   90.00
#
_symmetry.space_group_name_H-M   'P 1'
#
loop_
_entity.id
_entity.type
_entity.pdbx_description
1 polymer ?
#
loop_
_entity_poly.entity_id
_entity_poly.type
_entity_poly.pdbx_seq_one_letter_code
_entity_poly.pdbx_strand_id
1 'polypeptide(L)'
;MLELPEVLTLSKQANDVLSGKTITQVFNATKPHKFTFYSGDPLEYGKLLVGKTILLSKGYGMFVDFYLSGNVIMNIGDGVSARYYNPGDKVPANY
;
A
#
# COMPACT_ATOMS: atom_id res chain seq x y z
N MET A 1 2.83 5.69 -14.67
CA MET A 1 4.21 5.24 -14.83
C MET A 1 4.93 5.49 -13.52
N LEU A 2 5.27 4.42 -12.81
CA LEU A 2 6.22 4.44 -11.69
C LEU A 2 7.54 3.85 -12.21
N GLU A 3 8.57 4.68 -12.32
CA GLU A 3 9.92 4.25 -12.68
C GLU A 3 10.82 4.28 -11.44
N LEU A 4 12.08 3.87 -11.61
CA LEU A 4 13.04 3.78 -10.51
C LEU A 4 13.11 5.06 -9.63
N PRO A 5 13.18 6.28 -10.20
CA PRO A 5 13.22 7.50 -9.39
C PRO A 5 11.96 7.70 -8.52
N GLU A 6 10.78 7.44 -9.08
CA GLU A 6 9.51 7.57 -8.37
C GLU A 6 9.37 6.53 -7.26
N VAL A 7 9.74 5.28 -7.49
CA VAL A 7 9.61 4.23 -6.46
C VAL A 7 10.63 4.41 -5.33
N LEU A 8 11.83 4.90 -5.63
CA LEU A 8 12.80 5.26 -4.59
C LEU A 8 12.30 6.44 -3.75
N THR A 9 11.67 7.43 -4.39
CA THR A 9 11.08 8.58 -3.70
C THR A 9 9.88 8.16 -2.84
N LEU A 10 8.95 7.39 -3.39
CA LEU A 10 7.76 6.91 -2.68
C LEU A 10 8.11 6.00 -1.52
N SER A 11 9.07 5.08 -1.68
CA SER A 11 9.50 4.20 -0.58
C SER A 11 10.17 4.98 0.55
N LYS A 12 10.93 6.03 0.25
CA LYS A 12 11.47 6.94 1.28
C LYS A 12 10.34 7.66 2.02
N GLN A 13 9.41 8.28 1.29
CA GLN A 13 8.25 8.96 1.89
C GLN A 13 7.40 8.01 2.74
N ALA A 14 7.18 6.78 2.27
CA ALA A 14 6.48 5.75 3.02
C ALA A 14 7.22 5.38 4.32
N ASN A 15 8.55 5.25 4.29
CA ASN A 15 9.32 4.99 5.50
C ASN A 15 9.21 6.12 6.51
N ASP A 16 9.29 7.37 6.05
CA ASP A 16 9.23 8.55 6.92
C ASP A 16 7.86 8.71 7.59
N VAL A 17 6.78 8.32 6.88
CA VAL A 17 5.41 8.57 7.33
C VAL A 17 4.73 7.35 7.95
N LEU A 18 4.98 6.13 7.46
CA LEU A 18 4.19 4.94 7.77
C LEU A 18 4.89 3.89 8.64
N SER A 19 6.21 3.88 8.70
CA SER A 19 6.95 2.88 9.49
C SER A 19 6.55 2.93 10.97
N GLY A 20 6.33 1.76 11.56
CA GLY A 20 5.84 1.59 12.93
C GLY A 20 4.33 1.74 13.10
N LYS A 21 3.58 2.22 12.09
CA LYS A 21 2.11 2.29 12.17
C LYS A 21 1.49 0.90 11.99
N THR A 22 0.36 0.69 12.67
CA THR A 22 -0.45 -0.53 12.57
C THR A 22 -1.63 -0.29 11.66
N ILE A 23 -1.90 -1.22 10.75
CA ILE A 23 -3.08 -1.19 9.88
C ILE A 23 -4.31 -1.52 10.72
N THR A 24 -5.22 -0.55 10.88
CA THR A 24 -6.45 -0.75 11.66
C THR A 24 -7.63 -1.18 10.80
N GLN A 25 -7.62 -0.82 9.51
CA GLN A 25 -8.70 -1.10 8.58
C GLN A 25 -8.18 -1.18 7.15
N VAL A 26 -8.82 -2.02 6.34
CA VAL A 26 -8.59 -2.15 4.91
C VAL A 26 -9.92 -1.95 4.21
N PHE A 27 -9.92 -1.20 3.11
CA PHE A 27 -11.07 -1.00 2.27
C PHE A 27 -10.86 -1.73 0.94
N ASN A 28 -11.90 -2.40 0.46
CA ASN A 28 -11.88 -3.04 -0.86
C ASN A 28 -12.04 -2.00 -1.96
N ALA A 29 -11.50 -2.31 -3.15
CA ALA A 29 -11.57 -1.44 -4.31
C ALA A 29 -13.02 -1.02 -4.61
N THR A 30 -13.21 0.26 -4.92
CA THR A 30 -14.53 0.80 -5.25
C THR A 30 -14.97 0.46 -6.68
N LYS A 31 -14.02 0.05 -7.53
CA LYS A 31 -14.22 -0.29 -8.95
C LYS A 31 -13.28 -1.44 -9.35
N PRO A 32 -13.59 -2.18 -10.42
CA PRO A 32 -12.65 -3.15 -10.98
C PRO A 32 -11.45 -2.42 -11.61
N HIS A 33 -10.24 -2.85 -11.24
CA HIS A 33 -8.98 -2.33 -11.77
C HIS A 33 -8.28 -3.41 -12.60
N LYS A 34 -7.92 -3.09 -13.86
CA LYS A 34 -7.28 -4.04 -14.78
C LYS A 34 -5.85 -4.43 -14.37
N PHE A 35 -5.21 -3.63 -13.52
CA PHE A 35 -3.83 -3.81 -13.06
C PHE A 35 -3.76 -3.96 -11.54
N THR A 36 -4.66 -4.77 -10.97
CA THR A 36 -4.62 -5.14 -9.56
C THR A 36 -4.72 -6.65 -9.44
N PHE A 37 -3.71 -7.25 -8.84
CA PHE A 37 -3.56 -8.69 -8.72
C PHE A 37 -3.65 -9.07 -7.25
N TYR A 38 -4.44 -10.10 -6.96
CA TYR A 38 -4.71 -10.54 -5.60
C TYR A 38 -4.22 -11.98 -5.39
N SER A 39 -3.71 -12.25 -4.20
CA SER A 39 -3.43 -13.57 -3.68
C SER A 39 -4.67 -14.04 -2.92
N GLY A 40 -5.51 -14.83 -3.59
CA GLY A 40 -6.81 -15.25 -3.04
C GLY A 40 -7.92 -14.22 -3.25
N ASP A 41 -8.90 -14.23 -2.35
CA ASP A 41 -10.09 -13.37 -2.43
C ASP A 41 -9.79 -11.93 -1.95
N PRO A 42 -9.96 -10.90 -2.80
CA PRO A 42 -9.80 -9.50 -2.41
C PRO A 42 -10.63 -9.10 -1.19
N LEU A 43 -11.84 -9.65 -1.03
CA LEU A 43 -12.74 -9.29 0.06
C LEU A 43 -12.21 -9.72 1.43
N GLU A 44 -11.29 -10.67 1.45
CA GLU A 44 -10.71 -11.27 2.64
C GLU A 44 -9.41 -10.58 3.08
N TYR A 45 -8.92 -9.60 2.32
CA TYR A 45 -7.64 -8.92 2.59
C TYR A 45 -7.62 -8.18 3.92
N GLY A 46 -8.77 -7.71 4.41
CA GLY A 46 -8.89 -7.15 5.75
C GLY A 46 -8.40 -8.14 6.82
N LYS A 47 -8.70 -9.44 6.67
CA LYS A 47 -8.26 -10.48 7.62
C LYS A 47 -6.75 -10.75 7.55
N LEU A 48 -6.13 -10.50 6.40
CA LEU A 48 -4.69 -10.70 6.20
C LEU A 48 -3.85 -9.55 6.74
N LEU A 49 -4.35 -8.31 6.60
CA LEU A 49 -3.56 -7.09 6.80
C LEU A 49 -3.91 -6.31 8.08
N VAL A 50 -5.14 -6.39 8.59
CA VAL A 50 -5.50 -5.70 9.84
C VAL A 50 -4.68 -6.25 11.01
N GLY A 51 -4.19 -5.35 11.86
CA GLY A 51 -3.30 -5.66 12.98
C GLY A 51 -1.84 -5.84 12.59
N LYS A 52 -1.49 -5.81 11.31
CA LYS A 52 -0.09 -5.84 10.88
C LYS A 52 0.57 -4.47 11.04
N THR A 53 1.82 -4.46 11.50
CA THR A 53 2.66 -3.26 11.57
C THR A 53 3.47 -3.12 10.30
N ILE A 54 3.53 -1.92 9.73
CA ILE A 54 4.43 -1.58 8.61
C ILE A 54 5.83 -1.43 9.18
N LEU A 55 6.77 -2.30 8.77
CA LEU A 55 8.13 -2.31 9.29
C LEU A 55 9.04 -1.37 8.50
N LEU A 56 8.98 -1.48 7.17
CA LEU A 56 9.72 -0.63 6.24
C LEU A 56 9.15 -0.75 4.83
N SER A 57 9.54 0.18 3.96
CA SER A 57 9.27 0.16 2.53
C SER A 57 10.57 0.15 1.71
N LYS A 58 10.56 -0.50 0.54
CA LYS A 58 11.68 -0.49 -0.43
C LYS A 58 11.17 -0.34 -1.86
N GLY A 59 11.79 0.57 -2.61
CA GLY A 59 11.60 0.65 -4.05
C GLY A 59 12.56 -0.29 -4.78
N TYR A 60 12.07 -1.05 -5.77
CA TYR A 60 12.90 -1.82 -6.70
C TYR A 60 12.21 -1.89 -8.07
N GLY A 61 12.95 -1.73 -9.18
CA GLY A 61 12.34 -1.71 -10.51
C GLY A 61 11.21 -0.68 -10.61
N MET A 62 9.99 -1.14 -10.89
CA MET A 62 8.75 -0.34 -10.96
C MET A 62 7.84 -0.49 -9.72
N PHE A 63 8.38 -1.07 -8.66
CA PHE A 63 7.62 -1.57 -7.51
C PHE A 63 8.04 -0.88 -6.21
N VAL A 64 7.07 -0.66 -5.32
CA VAL A 64 7.27 -0.23 -3.93
C VAL A 64 6.72 -1.32 -3.02
N ASP A 65 7.61 -2.03 -2.34
CA ASP A 65 7.26 -3.02 -1.34
C ASP A 65 7.02 -2.36 0.03
N PHE A 66 6.10 -2.96 0.77
CA PHE A 66 5.84 -2.73 2.19
C PHE A 66 6.01 -4.05 2.92
N TYR A 67 7.03 -4.11 3.76
CA TYR A 67 7.30 -5.26 4.61
C TYR A 67 6.50 -5.09 5.89
N LEU A 68 5.60 -6.03 6.16
CA LEU A 68 4.72 -6.01 7.32
C LEU A 68 5.13 -7.09 8.32
N SER A 69 4.75 -6.90 9.58
CA SER A 69 4.92 -7.91 10.64
C SER A 69 4.33 -9.27 10.23
N GLY A 70 4.94 -10.36 10.70
CA GLY A 70 4.45 -11.71 10.38
C GLY A 70 4.73 -12.14 8.94
N ASN A 71 5.83 -11.66 8.34
CA ASN A 71 6.33 -12.07 7.04
C ASN A 71 5.33 -11.87 5.88
N VAL A 72 4.57 -10.77 5.93
CA VAL A 72 3.64 -10.38 4.86
C VAL A 72 4.28 -9.24 4.07
N ILE A 73 4.24 -9.34 2.75
CA ILE A 73 4.70 -8.28 1.84
C ILE A 73 3.49 -7.81 1.02
N MET A 74 3.26 -6.50 1.04
CA MET A 74 2.32 -5.83 0.16
C MET A 74 3.13 -4.99 -0.84
N ASN A 75 2.65 -4.86 -2.06
CA ASN A 75 3.34 -4.12 -3.10
C ASN A 75 2.37 -3.18 -3.86
N ILE A 76 2.89 -2.02 -4.28
CA ILE A 76 2.26 -1.19 -5.32
C ILE A 76 3.24 -1.04 -6.49
N GLY A 77 2.70 -0.96 -7.70
CA GLY A 77 3.48 -0.80 -8.93
C GLY A 77 2.85 0.19 -9.90
N ASP A 78 3.28 0.14 -11.16
CA ASP A 78 2.77 1.05 -12.18
C ASP A 78 1.23 1.03 -12.29
N GLY A 79 0.66 2.20 -12.61
CA GLY A 79 -0.77 2.45 -12.67
C GLY A 79 -1.37 2.95 -11.34
N VAL A 80 -0.61 2.86 -10.23
CA VAL A 80 -1.07 3.34 -8.92
C VAL A 80 -0.72 4.82 -8.72
N SER A 81 -1.72 5.62 -8.32
CA SER A 81 -1.51 6.97 -7.78
C SER A 81 -1.61 6.90 -6.26
N ALA A 82 -0.49 6.62 -5.59
CA ALA A 82 -0.44 6.54 -4.13
C ALA A 82 -0.63 7.94 -3.50
N ARG A 83 -1.52 8.04 -2.51
CA ARG A 83 -1.83 9.29 -1.79
C ARG A 83 -1.91 9.03 -0.29
N TYR A 84 -1.32 9.92 0.48
CA TYR A 84 -1.44 9.95 1.94
C TYR A 84 -2.36 11.10 2.34
N TYR A 85 -3.30 10.83 3.24
CA TYR A 85 -4.24 11.80 3.79
C TYR A 85 -4.00 11.92 5.30
N ASN A 86 -4.12 13.12 5.83
CA ASN A 86 -3.95 13.38 7.26
C ASN A 86 -5.16 12.86 8.05
N PRO A 87 -4.99 12.58 9.37
CA PRO A 87 -6.11 12.26 10.23
C PRO A 87 -7.22 13.31 10.14
N GLY A 88 -8.45 12.89 9.83
CA GLY A 88 -9.61 13.77 9.69
C GLY A 88 -9.89 14.25 8.25
N ASP A 89 -8.98 14.03 7.31
CA ASP A 89 -9.24 14.30 5.90
C ASP A 89 -10.39 13.42 5.38
N LYS A 90 -11.17 13.94 4.43
CA LYS A 90 -12.24 13.17 3.80
C LYS A 90 -11.65 12.03 2.98
N VAL A 91 -12.13 10.81 3.24
CA VAL A 91 -11.80 9.64 2.41
C VAL A 91 -12.33 9.88 0.99
N PRO A 92 -11.51 9.67 -0.05
CA PRO A 92 -11.94 9.84 -1.43
C PRO A 92 -13.07 8.87 -1.79
N ALA A 93 -14.02 9.31 -2.63
CA ALA A 93 -15.12 8.47 -3.08
C ALA A 93 -14.69 7.36 -4.07
N ASN A 94 -13.52 7.52 -4.70
CA ASN A 94 -12.93 6.54 -5.60
C ASN A 94 -11.49 6.26 -5.17
N TYR A 95 -11.22 5.00 -4.90
CA TYR A 95 -9.91 4.43 -4.61
C TYR A 95 -9.89 2.95 -5.03
#